data_AF-A0A4Q1RN71-F1
#
_entry.id   AF-A0A4Q1RN71-F1
#
_cell.length_a   1.000
_cell.length_b   1.000
_cell.length_c   1.000
_cell.angle_alpha   90.00
_cell.angle_beta   90.00
_cell.angle_gamma   90.00
#
_symmetry.space_group_name_H-M   'P 1'
#
loop_
_entity.id
_entity.type
_entity.pdbx_description
1 polymer ?
#
loop_
_entity_poly.entity_id
_entity_poly.type
_entity_poly.pdbx_seq_one_letter_code
_entity_poly.pdbx_strand_id
1 'polypeptide(L)'
;MTDSPYTDEDLRATAASIVASAISGITPSEIADRMDRSYVQSTGNSGGNGRTWDQLLNRGDLDTTEFLGARQQIDDLIRDAADVSEWAIQLGAANLTPHPAMAWLSTTSGYDIAVQVATTPELTDTARDELLSEIHKAIDETVRRVLCLKPVSEAAV
;
A
#
# COMPACT_ATOMS: atom_id res chain seq x y z
N MET A 1 -2.84 -38.20 -16.69
CA MET A 1 -2.68 -36.76 -16.95
C MET A 1 -4.06 -36.24 -17.22
N THR A 2 -4.68 -35.58 -16.25
CA THR A 2 -5.97 -34.95 -16.49
C THR A 2 -5.71 -33.72 -17.36
N ASP A 3 -6.31 -33.70 -18.54
CA ASP A 3 -6.42 -32.53 -19.41
C ASP A 3 -7.18 -31.45 -18.65
N SER A 4 -6.48 -30.74 -17.78
CA SER A 4 -7.05 -29.57 -17.11
C SER A 4 -7.29 -28.53 -18.21
N PRO A 5 -8.51 -27.98 -18.34
CA PRO A 5 -8.80 -27.00 -19.39
C PRO A 5 -8.12 -25.64 -19.15
N TYR A 6 -7.36 -25.51 -18.05
CA TYR A 6 -6.65 -24.32 -17.62
C TYR A 6 -5.36 -24.69 -16.87
N THR A 7 -4.42 -23.77 -16.90
CA THR A 7 -3.15 -23.79 -16.15
C THR A 7 -3.25 -22.99 -14.85
N ASP A 8 -2.27 -23.18 -13.95
CA ASP A 8 -2.15 -22.36 -12.73
C ASP A 8 -1.90 -20.88 -13.07
N GLU A 9 -1.18 -20.61 -14.15
CA GLU A 9 -0.94 -19.25 -14.65
C GLU A 9 -2.24 -18.57 -15.08
N ASP A 10 -3.13 -19.29 -15.77
CA ASP A 10 -4.44 -18.76 -16.16
C ASP A 10 -5.27 -18.35 -14.93
N LEU A 11 -5.21 -19.14 -13.85
CA LEU A 11 -5.90 -18.83 -12.59
C LEU A 11 -5.33 -17.58 -11.93
N ARG A 12 -4.00 -17.44 -11.88
CA ARG A 12 -3.33 -16.28 -11.29
C ARG A 12 -3.62 -15.00 -12.08
N ALA A 13 -3.50 -15.05 -13.40
CA ALA A 13 -3.82 -13.93 -14.28
C ALA A 13 -5.28 -13.49 -14.14
N THR A 14 -6.22 -14.46 -14.06
CA THR A 14 -7.64 -14.18 -13.85
C THR A 14 -7.88 -13.55 -12.48
N ALA A 15 -7.26 -14.07 -11.41
CA ALA A 15 -7.39 -13.51 -10.07
C ALA A 15 -6.86 -12.06 -10.00
N ALA A 16 -5.72 -11.78 -10.64
CA ALA A 16 -5.16 -10.44 -10.71
C ALA A 16 -6.11 -9.46 -11.43
N SER A 17 -6.69 -9.88 -12.56
CA SER A 17 -7.67 -9.08 -13.30
C SER A 17 -8.93 -8.76 -12.49
N ILE A 18 -9.42 -9.73 -11.70
CA ILE A 18 -10.57 -9.52 -10.80
C ILE A 18 -10.24 -8.48 -9.72
N VAL A 19 -9.06 -8.56 -9.09
CA VAL A 19 -8.64 -7.59 -8.05
C VAL A 19 -8.47 -6.19 -8.65
N ALA A 20 -7.79 -6.06 -9.79
CA ALA A 20 -7.62 -4.78 -10.48
C ALA A 20 -8.97 -4.14 -10.85
N SER A 21 -9.90 -4.96 -11.36
CA SER A 21 -11.26 -4.51 -11.69
C SER A 21 -12.05 -4.11 -10.44
N ALA A 22 -11.87 -4.83 -9.34
CA ALA A 22 -12.55 -4.52 -8.08
C ALA A 22 -12.06 -3.18 -7.48
N ILE A 23 -10.78 -2.84 -7.63
CA ILE A 23 -10.22 -1.57 -7.15
C ILE A 23 -10.67 -0.40 -8.05
N SER A 24 -10.55 -0.57 -9.36
CA SER A 24 -10.94 0.47 -10.34
C SER A 24 -12.46 0.68 -10.44
N GLY A 25 -13.24 -0.32 -10.06
CA GLY A 25 -14.71 -0.28 -10.07
C GLY A 25 -15.36 0.37 -8.86
N ILE A 26 -14.59 0.75 -7.82
CA ILE A 26 -15.16 1.36 -6.61
C ILE A 26 -15.72 2.75 -6.95
N THR A 27 -17.02 2.94 -6.70
CA THR A 27 -17.68 4.22 -6.94
C THR A 27 -17.46 5.20 -5.78
N PRO A 28 -17.53 6.53 -6.02
CA PRO A 28 -17.46 7.52 -4.94
C PRO A 28 -18.52 7.33 -3.84
N SER A 29 -19.69 6.78 -4.16
CA SER A 29 -20.72 6.43 -3.17
C SER A 29 -20.30 5.26 -2.29
N GLU A 30 -19.69 4.21 -2.86
CA GLU A 30 -19.18 3.09 -2.08
C GLU A 30 -17.99 3.49 -1.20
N ILE A 31 -17.15 4.44 -1.66
CA ILE A 31 -16.10 5.04 -0.82
C ILE A 31 -16.74 5.76 0.38
N ALA A 32 -17.75 6.61 0.15
CA ALA A 32 -18.45 7.32 1.22
C ALA A 32 -19.07 6.35 2.24
N ASP A 33 -19.81 5.34 1.78
CA ASP A 33 -20.46 4.35 2.64
C ASP A 33 -19.46 3.58 3.52
N ARG A 34 -18.28 3.27 2.98
CA ARG A 34 -17.19 2.61 3.72
C ARG A 34 -16.50 3.57 4.68
N MET A 35 -16.30 4.83 4.29
CA MET A 35 -15.73 5.87 5.15
C MET A 35 -16.61 6.13 6.37
N ASP A 36 -17.91 6.34 6.19
CA ASP A 36 -18.85 6.72 7.26
C ASP A 36 -18.75 5.80 8.49
N ARG A 37 -18.59 4.51 8.24
CA ARG A 37 -18.54 3.46 9.28
C ARG A 37 -17.13 3.20 9.82
N SER A 38 -16.11 3.83 9.25
CA SER A 38 -14.71 3.63 9.60
C SER A 38 -14.22 4.67 10.59
N TYR A 39 -13.32 4.26 11.49
CA TYR A 39 -12.63 5.16 12.42
C TYR A 39 -11.55 5.98 11.71
N VAL A 40 -11.45 7.26 12.06
CA VAL A 40 -10.32 8.10 11.69
C VAL A 40 -9.13 7.71 12.57
N GLN A 41 -8.13 7.07 11.99
CA GLN A 41 -7.00 6.48 12.71
C GLN A 41 -6.32 7.45 13.69
N SER A 42 -6.14 8.71 13.29
CA SER A 42 -5.51 9.75 14.13
C SER A 42 -6.33 10.17 15.36
N THR A 43 -7.62 9.83 15.39
CA THR A 43 -8.51 10.15 16.52
C THR A 43 -8.65 8.99 17.50
N GLY A 44 -8.14 7.80 17.15
CA GLY A 44 -8.21 6.61 17.98
C GLY A 44 -7.15 6.61 19.07
N ASN A 45 -7.57 6.63 20.33
CA ASN A 45 -6.75 6.25 21.48
C ASN A 45 -6.89 4.72 21.67
N SER A 46 -5.87 4.05 22.23
CA SER A 46 -5.85 2.60 22.50
C SER A 46 -7.01 2.05 23.36
N GLY A 47 -7.92 2.91 23.84
CA GLY A 47 -9.12 2.58 24.59
C GLY A 47 -10.43 2.57 23.79
N GLY A 48 -10.40 2.62 22.45
CA GLY A 48 -11.59 2.44 21.61
C GLY A 48 -12.50 3.68 21.45
N ASN A 49 -12.03 4.86 21.84
CA ASN A 49 -12.78 6.13 21.75
C ASN A 49 -12.45 6.95 20.49
N GLY A 50 -12.06 6.29 19.40
CA GLY A 50 -11.83 6.97 18.12
C GLY A 50 -13.10 7.58 17.56
N ARG A 51 -12.97 8.65 16.78
CA ARG A 51 -14.09 9.20 16.01
C ARG A 51 -14.22 8.46 14.69
N THR A 52 -15.45 8.19 14.26
CA THR A 52 -15.70 7.77 12.88
C THR A 52 -15.73 8.96 11.94
N TRP A 53 -15.57 8.73 10.64
CA TRP A 53 -15.74 9.79 9.64
C TRP A 53 -17.14 10.41 9.69
N ASP A 54 -18.18 9.62 9.99
CA ASP A 54 -19.55 10.12 10.20
C ASP A 54 -19.68 10.99 11.47
N GLN A 55 -18.95 10.67 12.55
CA GLN A 55 -18.93 11.53 13.75
C GLN A 55 -18.23 12.88 13.52
N LEU A 56 -17.41 13.00 12.47
CA LEU A 56 -16.88 14.29 12.03
C LEU A 56 -17.94 15.12 11.29
N LEU A 57 -18.97 14.50 10.72
CA LEU A 57 -20.12 15.17 10.10
C LEU A 57 -21.12 15.73 11.13
N ASN A 58 -21.13 15.20 12.36
CA ASN A 58 -22.22 15.37 13.32
C ASN A 58 -21.98 16.48 14.37
N ARG A 59 -21.92 17.75 13.94
CA ARG A 59 -22.41 18.87 14.74
C ARG A 59 -23.34 19.68 13.86
N GLY A 60 -24.52 20.00 14.36
CA GLY A 60 -25.63 20.64 13.64
C GLY A 60 -25.40 22.09 13.18
N ASP A 61 -24.21 22.38 12.66
CA ASP A 61 -23.80 23.61 11.97
C ASP A 61 -22.60 23.37 11.02
N LEU A 62 -22.22 22.11 10.73
CA LEU A 62 -20.92 21.82 10.12
C LEU A 62 -20.91 21.84 8.59
N ASP A 63 -20.01 22.69 8.13
CA ASP A 63 -19.32 22.65 6.85
C ASP A 63 -18.96 21.21 6.42
N THR A 64 -19.80 20.62 5.54
CA THR A 64 -19.55 19.30 4.93
C THR A 64 -18.33 19.30 4.00
N THR A 65 -17.70 20.47 3.77
CA THR A 65 -16.55 20.61 2.88
C THR A 65 -15.36 19.78 3.33
N GLU A 66 -15.12 19.63 4.63
CA GLU A 66 -13.98 18.82 5.13
C GLU A 66 -14.16 17.34 4.81
N PHE A 67 -15.36 16.78 5.04
CA PHE A 67 -15.64 15.38 4.71
C PHE A 67 -15.65 15.14 3.20
N LEU A 68 -16.29 16.03 2.42
CA LEU A 68 -16.29 15.93 0.97
C LEU A 68 -14.87 16.06 0.40
N GLY A 69 -14.03 16.90 1.00
CA GLY A 69 -12.61 17.04 0.67
C GLY A 69 -11.83 15.78 0.99
N ALA A 70 -11.99 15.20 2.18
CA ALA A 70 -11.34 13.95 2.56
C ALA A 70 -11.77 12.77 1.65
N ARG A 71 -13.06 12.69 1.31
CA ARG A 71 -13.57 11.70 0.36
C ARG A 71 -12.93 11.86 -1.01
N GLN A 72 -12.82 13.08 -1.51
CA GLN A 72 -12.16 13.33 -2.80
C GLN A 72 -10.68 12.90 -2.74
N GLN A 73 -9.96 13.24 -1.67
CA GLN A 73 -8.57 12.82 -1.51
C GLN A 73 -8.41 11.30 -1.46
N ILE A 74 -9.34 10.59 -0.82
CA ILE A 74 -9.33 9.11 -0.79
C ILE A 74 -9.65 8.52 -2.17
N ASP A 75 -10.63 9.09 -2.89
CA ASP A 75 -10.93 8.70 -4.28
C ASP A 75 -9.72 8.94 -5.19
N ASP A 76 -9.05 10.07 -5.07
CA ASP A 76 -7.81 10.38 -5.81
C ASP A 76 -6.71 9.36 -5.48
N LEU A 77 -6.49 9.06 -4.19
CA LEU A 77 -5.51 8.04 -3.77
C LEU A 77 -5.82 6.64 -4.34
N ILE A 78 -7.09 6.25 -4.41
CA ILE A 78 -7.50 4.95 -4.98
C ILE A 78 -7.29 4.94 -6.50
N ARG A 79 -7.60 6.04 -7.19
CA ARG A 79 -7.44 6.14 -8.65
C ARG A 79 -5.99 6.23 -9.09
N ASP A 80 -5.16 6.92 -8.31
CA ASP A 80 -3.73 7.09 -8.56
C ASP A 80 -2.90 5.91 -8.05
N ALA A 81 -3.52 4.96 -7.32
CA ALA A 81 -2.85 3.76 -6.86
C ALA A 81 -2.34 2.92 -8.05
N ALA A 82 -1.07 2.51 -7.98
CA ALA A 82 -0.50 1.59 -8.95
C ALA A 82 -1.23 0.24 -8.89
N ASP A 83 -1.56 -0.33 -10.06
CA ASP A 83 -2.07 -1.69 -10.12
C ASP A 83 -0.93 -2.68 -9.82
N VAL A 84 -0.93 -3.19 -8.59
CA VAL A 84 -0.01 -4.22 -8.12
C VAL A 84 -0.69 -5.58 -7.95
N SER A 85 -1.87 -5.76 -8.58
CA SER A 85 -2.71 -6.95 -8.38
C SER A 85 -2.01 -8.23 -8.80
N GLU A 86 -1.33 -8.22 -9.96
CA GLU A 86 -0.55 -9.37 -10.43
C GLU A 86 0.55 -9.75 -9.43
N TRP A 87 1.33 -8.76 -9.00
CA TRP A 87 2.39 -8.97 -8.02
C TRP A 87 1.84 -9.51 -6.70
N ALA A 88 0.74 -8.96 -6.18
CA ALA A 88 0.11 -9.42 -4.94
C ALA A 88 -0.38 -10.87 -5.04
N ILE A 89 -0.98 -11.27 -6.18
CA ILE A 89 -1.40 -12.65 -6.43
C ILE A 89 -0.20 -13.59 -6.51
N GLN A 90 0.88 -13.19 -7.22
CA GLN A 90 2.11 -13.97 -7.30
C GLN A 90 2.75 -14.18 -5.92
N LEU A 91 2.77 -13.16 -5.06
CA LEU A 91 3.28 -13.30 -3.69
C LEU A 91 2.47 -14.33 -2.89
N GLY A 92 1.14 -14.25 -2.93
CA GLY A 92 0.27 -15.19 -2.23
C GLY A 92 0.44 -16.62 -2.73
N ALA A 93 0.51 -16.80 -4.06
CA ALA A 93 0.73 -18.11 -4.67
C ALA A 93 2.10 -18.72 -4.32
N ALA A 94 3.10 -17.88 -4.09
CA ALA A 94 4.44 -18.29 -3.68
C ALA A 94 4.65 -18.38 -2.16
N ASN A 95 3.60 -18.15 -1.36
CA ASN A 95 3.68 -18.07 0.11
C ASN A 95 4.76 -17.09 0.60
N LEU A 96 4.84 -15.92 -0.05
CA LEU A 96 5.77 -14.86 0.29
C LEU A 96 5.09 -13.76 1.10
N THR A 97 5.77 -13.30 2.14
CA THR A 97 5.33 -12.17 2.98
C THR A 97 6.04 -10.90 2.54
N PRO A 98 5.31 -9.84 2.11
CA PRO A 98 5.91 -8.55 1.78
C PRO A 98 6.39 -7.81 3.05
N HIS A 99 7.50 -7.09 2.91
CA HIS A 99 8.12 -6.29 3.97
C HIS A 99 7.94 -4.78 3.71
N PRO A 100 8.21 -3.88 4.67
CA PRO A 100 8.16 -2.45 4.39
C PRO A 100 9.02 -2.06 3.17
N ALA A 101 8.50 -1.15 2.34
CA ALA A 101 9.22 -0.65 1.17
C ALA A 101 10.50 0.10 1.60
N MET A 102 11.58 -0.09 0.85
CA MET A 102 12.73 0.82 0.86
C MET A 102 12.50 1.89 -0.19
N ALA A 103 12.66 3.17 0.15
CA ALA A 103 12.34 4.24 -0.80
C ALA A 103 13.29 5.43 -0.69
N TRP A 104 13.60 6.04 -1.83
CA TRP A 104 14.57 7.13 -1.97
C TRP A 104 13.88 8.38 -2.47
N LEU A 105 14.00 9.47 -1.72
CA LEU A 105 13.31 10.73 -2.00
C LEU A 105 13.97 11.49 -3.15
N SER A 106 13.11 12.06 -3.99
CA SER A 106 13.46 13.09 -4.95
C SER A 106 13.71 14.43 -4.29
N THR A 107 14.46 15.31 -4.95
CA THR A 107 14.66 16.69 -4.49
C THR A 107 13.41 17.56 -4.69
N THR A 108 12.45 17.11 -5.52
CA THR A 108 11.25 17.86 -5.91
C THR A 108 9.96 17.36 -5.27
N SER A 109 10.06 16.63 -4.15
CA SER A 109 8.99 15.91 -3.43
C SER A 109 8.53 14.60 -4.11
N GLY A 110 8.35 13.56 -3.29
CA GLY A 110 8.03 12.20 -3.73
C GLY A 110 9.23 11.24 -3.70
N TYR A 111 8.99 9.96 -3.98
CA TYR A 111 10.02 8.94 -4.13
C TYR A 111 10.40 8.80 -5.61
N ASP A 112 11.69 8.88 -5.94
CA ASP A 112 12.18 8.58 -7.30
C ASP A 112 12.29 7.06 -7.50
N ILE A 113 12.54 6.32 -6.42
CA ILE A 113 12.67 4.87 -6.41
C ILE A 113 11.99 4.33 -5.14
N ALA A 114 11.20 3.27 -5.30
CA ALA A 114 10.75 2.41 -4.22
C ALA A 114 11.03 0.94 -4.58
N VAL A 115 11.50 0.18 -3.62
CA VAL A 115 11.81 -1.25 -3.75
C VAL A 115 11.08 -2.00 -2.67
N GLN A 116 10.29 -2.96 -3.13
CA GLN A 116 9.45 -3.80 -2.29
C GLN A 116 10.00 -5.23 -2.32
N VAL A 117 10.28 -5.79 -1.15
CA VAL A 117 10.84 -7.14 -1.01
C VAL A 117 9.85 -8.04 -0.29
N ALA A 118 9.79 -9.31 -0.68
CA ALA A 118 9.00 -10.33 0.00
C ALA A 118 9.83 -11.59 0.24
N THR A 119 9.63 -12.27 1.37
CA THR A 119 10.36 -13.50 1.74
C THR A 119 9.41 -14.58 2.23
N THR A 120 9.82 -15.84 2.13
CA THR A 120 9.10 -16.96 2.77
C THR A 120 9.07 -16.80 4.30
N PRO A 121 7.99 -17.24 4.98
CA PRO A 121 7.93 -17.29 6.44
C PRO A 121 8.95 -18.25 7.08
N GLU A 122 9.54 -19.16 6.30
CA GLU A 122 10.56 -20.12 6.77
C GLU A 122 11.92 -19.46 7.03
N LEU A 123 12.15 -18.27 6.48
CA LEU A 123 13.38 -17.52 6.72
C LEU A 123 13.36 -16.99 8.16
N THR A 124 14.39 -17.31 8.95
CA THR A 124 14.52 -16.80 10.31
C THR A 124 14.57 -15.28 10.33
N ASP A 125 14.07 -14.66 11.40
CA ASP A 125 14.05 -13.20 11.52
C ASP A 125 15.46 -12.61 11.38
N THR A 126 16.47 -13.23 11.98
CA THR A 126 17.88 -12.81 11.83
C THR A 126 18.37 -12.86 10.39
N ALA A 127 18.13 -13.96 9.66
CA ALA A 127 18.57 -14.08 8.28
C ALA A 127 17.80 -13.11 7.36
N ARG A 128 16.52 -12.86 7.67
CA ARG A 128 15.69 -11.89 6.97
C ARG A 128 16.21 -10.47 7.17
N ASP A 129 16.48 -10.07 8.41
CA ASP A 129 16.99 -8.73 8.73
C ASP A 129 18.37 -8.50 8.09
N GLU A 130 19.25 -9.50 8.15
CA GLU A 130 20.56 -9.45 7.50
C GLU A 130 20.42 -9.30 5.98
N LEU A 131 19.57 -10.13 5.34
CA LEU A 131 19.31 -10.05 3.90
C LEU A 131 18.75 -8.69 3.48
N LEU A 132 17.72 -8.20 4.19
CA LEU A 132 17.10 -6.91 3.89
C LEU A 132 18.09 -5.76 4.08
N SER A 133 18.94 -5.82 5.10
CA SER A 133 20.01 -4.84 5.34
C SER A 133 21.03 -4.82 4.21
N GLU A 134 21.49 -5.98 3.73
CA GLU A 134 22.44 -6.06 2.62
C GLU A 134 21.85 -5.61 1.28
N ILE A 135 20.59 -5.98 1.00
CA ILE A 135 19.86 -5.47 -0.17
C ILE A 135 19.75 -3.95 -0.10
N HIS A 136 19.36 -3.40 1.06
CA HIS A 136 19.25 -1.97 1.26
C HIS A 136 20.59 -1.29 0.96
N LYS A 137 21.70 -1.75 1.53
CA LYS A 137 23.04 -1.19 1.29
C LYS A 137 23.43 -1.19 -0.20
N ALA A 138 23.20 -2.30 -0.90
CA ALA A 138 23.55 -2.44 -2.31
C ALA A 138 22.75 -1.47 -3.20
N ILE A 139 21.46 -1.30 -2.91
CA ILE A 139 20.61 -0.37 -3.65
C ILE A 139 20.99 1.07 -3.28
N ASP A 140 21.24 1.36 -2.00
CA ASP A 140 21.71 2.66 -1.53
C ASP A 140 22.97 3.13 -2.28
N GLU A 141 23.96 2.25 -2.39
CA GLU A 141 25.19 2.53 -3.14
C GLU A 141 24.87 2.83 -4.60
N THR A 142 24.00 2.03 -5.21
CA THR A 142 23.61 2.18 -6.63
C THR A 142 22.87 3.49 -6.87
N VAL A 143 21.90 3.82 -6.03
CA VAL A 143 21.10 5.05 -6.12
C VAL A 143 21.99 6.27 -5.97
N ARG A 144 22.90 6.29 -4.99
CA ARG A 144 23.87 7.38 -4.80
C ARG A 144 24.77 7.55 -6.02
N ARG A 145 25.26 6.44 -6.58
CA ARG A 145 26.15 6.46 -7.75
C ARG A 145 25.44 6.94 -9.02
N VAL A 146 24.22 6.49 -9.26
CA VAL A 146 23.50 6.72 -10.53
C VAL A 146 22.73 8.04 -10.51
N LEU A 147 22.05 8.34 -9.39
CA LEU A 147 21.16 9.50 -9.28
C LEU A 147 21.77 10.67 -8.51
N CYS A 148 22.98 10.52 -7.95
CA CYS A 148 23.62 11.52 -7.09
C CYS A 148 22.74 11.94 -5.89
N LEU A 149 21.76 11.12 -5.51
CA LEU A 149 20.87 11.37 -4.39
C LEU A 149 21.58 11.05 -3.07
N LYS A 150 21.36 11.87 -2.04
CA LYS A 150 21.82 11.57 -0.68
C LYS A 150 20.80 10.64 0.01
N PRO A 151 21.24 9.67 0.81
CA PRO A 151 20.32 8.83 1.57
C PRO A 151 19.48 9.70 2.52
N VAL A 152 18.21 9.35 2.67
CA VAL A 152 17.35 9.90 3.72
C VAL A 152 17.74 9.20 5.02
N SER A 153 18.87 9.57 5.62
CA SER A 153 19.18 9.12 6.97
C SER A 153 18.20 9.78 7.94
N GLU A 154 17.30 8.99 8.54
CA GLU A 154 16.55 9.30 9.76
C GLU A 154 16.04 10.75 9.88
N ALA A 155 15.25 11.20 8.89
CA ALA A 155 14.47 12.43 9.06
C ALA A 155 13.17 12.11 9.83
N ALA A 156 13.26 12.32 11.15
CA ALA A 156 12.17 12.47 12.13
C ALA A 156 11.47 11.19 12.64
N VAL A 157 11.88 10.78 13.86
CA VAL A 157 10.95 10.40 14.94
C VAL A 157 10.39 11.67 15.56
#